data_AF-A0A6P8R995-F1
#
_entry.id   AF-A0A6P8R995-F1
#
_cell.length_a   1.000
_cell.length_b   1.000
_cell.length_c   1.000
_cell.angle_alpha   90.00
_cell.angle_beta   90.00
_cell.angle_gamma   90.00
#
_symmetry.space_group_name_H-M   'P 1'
#
loop_
_entity.id
_entity.type
_entity.pdbx_description
1 polymer ?
#
loop_
_entity_poly.entity_id
_entity_poly.type
_entity_poly.pdbx_seq_one_letter_code
_entity_poly.pdbx_strand_id
1 'polypeptide(L)'
;MVPAAPTRYFCTAGKGMEHFVAQEVKNKLSAKEVEHSSGKVFFTTDSDLHKLQSLKSAERLFLLLKKLPPLSLPRNKGRGLYKIKQYVIGDPCCWLDALYVWQNLQGKGFKEENPHFLKRNTEHAQTSLAYKKRKEDKTDLEAEDYHLDNQIVSPLTCEDDGNRSEKTFPGMPTRNPKEMPVADMKQHCISFRVSCRCSGTIAKHFTAQEVGRIIGIAFIKQFGWKADLRNPYLEIFIHLNDIYSVVGFPVLRHPLASREYIQCTGLRSTVAWAMASLAEINSGAFVLDPMCGFGTILVEAAKEWPDVNYLGVDVNDSQLRGAYENVKTAGLQDKINLLKASALAFKDP
;
A
#
# COMPACT_ATOMS: atom_id res chain seq x y z
N MET A 1 -31.23 -3.40 18.26
CA MET A 1 -30.27 -2.93 17.24
C MET A 1 -28.89 -3.13 17.83
N VAL A 2 -28.16 -4.16 17.39
CA VAL A 2 -26.79 -4.42 17.90
C VAL A 2 -25.90 -3.30 17.36
N PRO A 3 -25.16 -2.55 18.19
CA PRO A 3 -24.26 -1.52 17.69
C PRO A 3 -23.24 -2.17 16.75
N ALA A 4 -23.02 -1.56 15.58
CA ALA A 4 -22.01 -2.02 14.65
C ALA A 4 -20.66 -2.05 15.38
N ALA A 5 -19.94 -3.18 15.27
CA ALA A 5 -18.63 -3.31 15.88
C ALA A 5 -17.73 -2.16 15.42
N PRO A 6 -16.93 -1.57 16.33
CA PRO A 6 -16.15 -0.39 15.99
C PRO A 6 -15.12 -0.73 14.91
N THR A 7 -14.95 0.15 13.93
CA THR A 7 -14.11 -0.12 12.77
C THR A 7 -12.64 -0.06 13.17
N ARG A 8 -11.91 -1.15 12.89
CA ARG A 8 -10.53 -1.32 13.28
C ARG A 8 -9.61 -1.22 12.07
N TYR A 9 -8.47 -0.57 12.25
CA TYR A 9 -7.48 -0.31 11.23
C TYR A 9 -6.11 -0.79 11.67
N PHE A 10 -5.20 -0.92 10.71
CA PHE A 10 -3.78 -0.93 11.03
C PHE A 10 -2.97 -0.19 9.98
N CYS A 11 -1.85 0.38 10.43
CA CYS A 11 -0.82 0.96 9.60
C CYS A 11 0.40 0.06 9.59
N THR A 12 1.09 -0.03 8.45
CA THR A 12 2.50 -0.44 8.46
C THR A 12 3.40 0.76 8.74
N ALA A 13 4.54 0.52 9.38
CA ALA A 13 5.53 1.53 9.72
C ALA A 13 6.94 1.02 9.44
N GLY A 14 7.88 1.93 9.17
CA GLY A 14 9.30 1.62 9.19
C GLY A 14 9.76 1.19 10.59
N LYS A 15 10.88 0.47 10.69
CA LYS A 15 11.44 0.08 12.00
C LYS A 15 11.80 1.34 12.81
N GLY A 16 11.28 1.45 14.02
CA GLY A 16 11.46 2.61 14.90
C GLY A 16 10.40 3.71 14.70
N MET A 17 9.56 3.61 13.66
CA MET A 17 8.51 4.58 13.38
C MET A 17 7.19 4.25 14.08
N GLU A 18 7.07 3.07 14.69
CA GLU A 18 5.83 2.62 15.32
C GLU A 18 5.33 3.57 16.41
N HIS A 19 6.24 4.17 17.17
CA HIS A 19 5.87 5.14 18.21
C HIS A 19 5.28 6.43 17.61
N PHE A 20 5.88 6.97 16.55
CA PHE A 20 5.36 8.14 15.84
C PHE A 20 3.98 7.88 15.28
N VAL A 21 3.77 6.73 14.64
CA VAL A 21 2.44 6.33 14.15
C VAL A 21 1.45 6.19 15.29
N ALA A 22 1.82 5.54 16.38
CA ALA A 22 0.93 5.37 17.54
C ALA A 22 0.53 6.71 18.17
N GLN A 23 1.45 7.68 18.26
CA GLN A 23 1.14 9.00 18.77
C GLN A 23 0.31 9.82 17.78
N GLU A 24 0.64 9.75 16.49
CA GLU A 24 -0.08 10.47 15.45
C GLU A 24 -1.54 10.02 15.35
N VAL A 25 -1.82 8.70 15.38
CA VAL A 25 -3.22 8.22 15.33
C VAL A 25 -4.01 8.60 16.57
N LYS A 26 -3.37 8.65 17.76
CA LYS A 26 -4.03 9.14 18.99
C LYS A 26 -4.39 10.61 18.85
N ASN A 27 -3.45 11.43 18.39
CA ASN A 27 -3.61 12.87 18.31
C ASN A 27 -4.54 13.31 17.17
N LYS A 28 -4.32 12.82 15.94
CA LYS A 28 -5.05 13.26 14.74
C LYS A 28 -6.39 12.55 14.55
N LEU A 29 -6.52 11.29 15.00
CA LEU A 29 -7.70 10.46 14.77
C LEU A 29 -8.50 10.12 16.03
N SER A 30 -8.09 10.64 17.20
CA SER A 30 -8.69 10.28 18.49
C SER A 30 -8.76 8.76 18.68
N ALA A 31 -7.74 8.04 18.20
CA ALA A 31 -7.76 6.60 18.10
C ALA A 31 -7.76 5.91 19.48
N LYS A 32 -8.54 4.84 19.59
CA LYS A 32 -8.65 3.96 20.76
C LYS A 32 -7.97 2.62 20.49
N GLU A 33 -7.73 1.84 21.55
CA GLU A 33 -7.15 0.48 21.47
C GLU A 33 -5.85 0.43 20.65
N VAL A 34 -5.01 1.46 20.82
CA VAL A 34 -3.77 1.61 20.06
C VAL A 34 -2.72 0.64 20.58
N GLU A 35 -2.37 -0.34 19.76
CA GLU A 35 -1.32 -1.32 20.03
C GLU A 35 -0.32 -1.32 18.86
N HIS A 36 0.96 -1.55 19.13
CA HIS A 36 1.96 -1.69 18.07
C HIS A 36 2.78 -2.96 18.24
N SER A 37 3.14 -3.58 17.11
CA SER A 37 3.96 -4.79 17.10
C SER A 37 4.60 -5.00 15.73
N SER A 38 5.94 -5.12 15.72
CA SER A 38 6.74 -5.51 14.54
C SER A 38 6.39 -4.73 13.27
N GLY A 39 6.65 -3.42 13.25
CA GLY A 39 6.42 -2.55 12.10
C GLY A 39 4.94 -2.32 11.75
N LYS A 40 4.04 -2.52 12.71
CA LYS A 40 2.60 -2.25 12.54
C LYS A 40 2.01 -1.61 13.78
N VAL A 41 1.03 -0.74 13.57
CA VAL A 41 0.21 -0.11 14.61
C VAL A 41 -1.25 -0.41 14.30
N PHE A 42 -1.97 -0.99 15.25
CA PHE A 42 -3.40 -1.31 15.17
C PHE A 42 -4.17 -0.35 16.05
N PHE A 43 -5.34 0.08 15.60
CA PHE A 43 -6.13 1.07 16.31
C PHE A 43 -7.59 1.07 15.84
N THR A 44 -8.44 1.67 16.64
CA THR A 44 -9.88 1.83 16.38
C THR A 44 -10.20 3.32 16.30
N THR A 45 -10.95 3.76 15.28
CA THR A 45 -11.37 5.17 15.15
C THR A 45 -12.64 5.29 14.32
N ASP A 46 -13.43 6.33 14.60
CA ASP A 46 -14.61 6.74 13.83
C ASP A 46 -14.29 7.90 12.86
N SER A 47 -13.00 8.22 12.68
CA SER A 47 -12.54 9.28 11.77
C SER A 47 -12.89 8.98 10.31
N ASP A 48 -13.17 10.03 9.54
CA ASP A 48 -13.41 9.94 8.12
C ASP A 48 -12.14 9.61 7.31
N LEU A 49 -12.34 9.31 6.02
CA LEU A 49 -11.26 8.97 5.10
C LEU A 49 -10.23 10.09 4.94
N HIS A 50 -10.66 11.35 4.95
CA HIS A 50 -9.76 12.49 4.77
C HIS A 50 -8.79 12.61 5.95
N LYS A 51 -9.28 12.45 7.19
CA LYS A 51 -8.43 12.37 8.38
C LYS A 51 -7.50 11.17 8.33
N LEU A 52 -7.99 10.00 7.92
CA LEU A 52 -7.16 8.81 7.76
C LEU A 52 -6.03 9.00 6.73
N GLN A 53 -6.29 9.71 5.63
CA GLN A 53 -5.29 10.06 4.60
C GLN A 53 -4.25 11.08 5.07
N SER A 54 -4.58 11.87 6.09
CA SER A 54 -3.69 12.93 6.60
C SER A 54 -2.48 12.41 7.39
N LEU A 55 -2.44 11.12 7.73
CA LEU A 55 -1.35 10.50 8.48
C LEU A 55 -0.01 10.64 7.74
N LYS A 56 1.00 11.14 8.46
CA LYS A 56 2.31 11.47 7.90
C LYS A 56 3.39 10.45 8.26
N SER A 57 3.30 9.79 9.40
CA SER A 57 4.31 8.84 9.87
C SER A 57 4.08 7.40 9.40
N ALA A 58 2.88 7.08 8.88
CA ALA A 58 2.50 5.74 8.45
C ALA A 58 2.90 5.44 6.98
N GLU A 59 3.23 4.17 6.70
CA GLU A 59 3.60 3.72 5.36
C GLU A 59 2.39 3.38 4.48
N ARG A 60 1.51 2.52 4.99
CA ARG A 60 0.28 2.07 4.32
C ARG A 60 -0.78 1.88 5.39
N LEU A 61 -2.02 2.24 5.06
CA LEU A 61 -3.18 2.11 5.92
C LEU A 61 -4.11 1.01 5.39
N PHE A 62 -4.65 0.21 6.31
CA PHE A 62 -5.50 -0.92 6.00
C PHE A 62 -6.71 -0.94 6.94
N LEU A 63 -7.87 -1.31 6.41
CA LEU A 63 -9.00 -1.81 7.18
C LEU A 63 -8.62 -3.19 7.71
N LEU A 64 -8.67 -3.38 9.03
CA LEU A 64 -8.34 -4.66 9.66
C LEU A 64 -9.55 -5.60 9.56
N LEU A 65 -9.36 -6.75 8.92
CA LEU A 65 -10.36 -7.81 8.91
C LEU A 65 -10.16 -8.75 10.08
N LYS A 66 -8.94 -9.31 10.18
CA LYS A 66 -8.60 -10.32 11.17
C LYS A 66 -7.16 -10.12 11.64
N LYS A 67 -6.96 -10.15 12.95
CA LYS A 67 -5.66 -10.35 13.59
C LYS A 67 -5.72 -11.73 14.26
N LEU A 68 -5.03 -12.68 13.65
CA LEU A 68 -5.07 -14.08 14.02
C LEU A 68 -3.79 -14.46 14.80
N PRO A 69 -3.85 -15.42 15.74
CA PRO A 69 -2.68 -15.86 16.52
C PRO A 69 -1.53 -16.42 15.65
N PRO A 70 -0.38 -16.78 16.24
CA PRO A 70 0.65 -17.57 15.56
C PRO A 70 0.09 -18.87 14.96
N LEU A 71 0.54 -19.22 13.76
CA LEU A 71 0.13 -20.44 13.07
C LEU A 71 1.18 -21.55 13.21
N SER A 72 0.81 -22.64 13.87
CA SER A 72 1.64 -23.86 13.89
C SER A 72 1.40 -24.68 12.62
N LEU A 73 2.45 -24.89 11.82
CA LEU A 73 2.36 -25.54 10.50
C LEU A 73 3.01 -26.93 10.50
N PRO A 74 2.38 -27.93 9.85
CA PRO A 74 2.97 -29.24 9.67
C PRO A 74 4.19 -29.17 8.74
N ARG A 75 5.13 -30.12 8.87
CA ARG A 75 6.30 -30.24 8.00
C ARG A 75 5.93 -30.47 6.52
N ASN A 76 4.83 -31.18 6.26
CA ASN A 76 4.37 -31.42 4.90
C ASN A 76 3.81 -30.13 4.29
N LYS A 77 4.44 -29.67 3.19
CA LYS A 77 4.10 -28.41 2.52
C LYS A 77 2.64 -28.35 2.04
N GLY A 78 2.12 -29.42 1.46
CA GLY A 78 0.73 -29.48 0.98
C GLY A 78 -0.30 -29.35 2.11
N ARG A 79 -0.10 -30.11 3.19
CA ARG A 79 -0.94 -29.98 4.41
C ARG A 79 -0.79 -28.61 5.05
N GLY A 80 0.40 -28.02 5.00
CA GLY A 80 0.67 -26.66 5.47
C GLY A 80 -0.12 -25.60 4.70
N LEU A 81 -0.09 -25.64 3.37
CA LEU A 81 -0.88 -24.73 2.52
C LEU A 81 -2.38 -24.90 2.72
N TYR A 82 -2.86 -26.13 2.88
CA TYR A 82 -4.26 -26.38 3.21
C TYR A 82 -4.64 -25.75 4.56
N LYS A 83 -3.80 -25.90 5.58
CA LYS A 83 -4.03 -25.29 6.90
C LYS A 83 -4.01 -23.77 6.83
N ILE A 84 -3.06 -23.17 6.10
CA ILE A 84 -3.02 -21.71 5.85
C ILE A 84 -4.31 -21.24 5.18
N LYS A 85 -4.78 -21.97 4.16
CA LYS A 85 -6.02 -21.65 3.45
C LYS A 85 -7.20 -21.59 4.41
N GLN A 86 -7.41 -22.64 5.20
CA GLN A 86 -8.52 -22.70 6.16
C GLN A 86 -8.40 -21.60 7.22
N TYR A 87 -7.17 -21.36 7.70
CA TYR A 87 -6.87 -20.37 8.72
C TYR A 87 -7.19 -18.93 8.29
N VAL A 88 -6.81 -18.56 7.07
CA VAL A 88 -7.01 -17.19 6.56
C VAL A 88 -8.45 -16.98 6.12
N ILE A 89 -9.00 -17.91 5.34
CA ILE A 89 -10.35 -17.79 4.78
C ILE A 89 -11.39 -17.76 5.91
N GLY A 90 -11.42 -18.79 6.76
CA GLY A 90 -12.40 -18.89 7.84
C GLY A 90 -13.83 -18.67 7.35
N ASP A 91 -14.63 -17.93 8.14
CA ASP A 91 -16.01 -17.59 7.79
C ASP A 91 -16.10 -16.58 6.61
N PRO A 92 -16.81 -16.92 5.52
CA PRO A 92 -17.08 -15.99 4.41
C PRO A 92 -17.80 -14.71 4.80
N CYS A 93 -18.69 -14.72 5.81
CA CYS A 93 -19.50 -13.55 6.17
C CYS A 93 -18.62 -12.36 6.55
N CYS A 94 -17.55 -12.61 7.33
CA CYS A 94 -16.60 -11.58 7.74
C CYS A 94 -15.96 -10.84 6.56
N TRP A 95 -15.77 -11.49 5.41
CA TRP A 95 -15.17 -10.87 4.22
C TRP A 95 -16.17 -9.95 3.51
N LEU A 96 -17.43 -10.35 3.45
CA LEU A 96 -18.50 -9.56 2.84
C LEU A 96 -18.82 -8.33 3.71
N ASP A 97 -18.87 -8.49 5.03
CA ASP A 97 -19.08 -7.38 5.96
C ASP A 97 -17.94 -6.36 5.87
N ALA A 98 -16.69 -6.84 5.85
CA ALA A 98 -15.53 -5.96 5.71
C ALA A 98 -15.48 -5.28 4.34
N LEU A 99 -15.92 -5.97 3.28
CA LEU A 99 -16.03 -5.39 1.96
C LEU A 99 -17.06 -4.26 1.95
N TYR A 100 -18.22 -4.47 2.58
CA TYR A 100 -19.25 -3.45 2.72
C TYR A 100 -18.73 -2.22 3.48
N VAL A 101 -18.03 -2.43 4.59
CA VAL A 101 -17.37 -1.32 5.34
C VAL A 101 -16.35 -0.61 4.46
N TRP A 102 -15.50 -1.35 3.76
CA TRP A 102 -14.50 -0.76 2.86
C TRP A 102 -15.14 0.03 1.72
N GLN A 103 -16.19 -0.49 1.07
CA GLN A 103 -16.94 0.20 0.02
C GLN A 103 -17.57 1.49 0.53
N ASN A 104 -18.12 1.49 1.74
CA ASN A 104 -18.66 2.70 2.36
C ASN A 104 -17.58 3.75 2.68
N LEU A 105 -16.37 3.30 3.03
CA LEU A 105 -15.22 4.20 3.18
C LEU A 105 -14.81 4.80 1.82
N GLN A 106 -14.77 4.00 0.77
CA GLN A 106 -14.44 4.45 -0.59
C GLN A 106 -15.50 5.39 -1.17
N GLY A 107 -16.80 5.07 -1.02
CA GLY A 107 -17.91 5.84 -1.60
C GLY A 107 -18.07 7.24 -1.00
N LYS A 108 -17.51 7.49 0.19
CA LYS A 108 -17.41 8.84 0.78
C LYS A 108 -16.23 9.66 0.26
N GLY A 109 -15.35 9.07 -0.57
CA GLY A 109 -14.10 9.71 -1.03
C GLY A 109 -13.67 9.45 -2.46
N PHE A 110 -14.39 8.64 -3.25
CA PHE A 110 -14.10 8.41 -4.66
C PHE A 110 -14.56 9.63 -5.50
N LYS A 111 -13.69 10.63 -5.63
CA LYS A 111 -13.63 11.45 -6.85
C LYS A 111 -12.59 10.78 -7.74
N GLU A 112 -12.94 10.53 -9.00
CA GLU A 112 -12.03 9.96 -10.00
C GLU A 112 -10.68 10.69 -9.99
N GLU A 113 -9.58 9.97 -9.71
CA GLU A 113 -8.23 10.53 -9.78
C GLU A 113 -7.86 10.86 -11.24
N ASN A 114 -7.18 11.99 -11.41
CA ASN A 114 -6.76 12.55 -12.69
C ASN A 114 -5.88 11.56 -13.51
N PRO A 115 -6.16 11.32 -14.80
CA PRO A 115 -5.42 10.36 -15.65
C PRO A 115 -3.98 10.77 -16.00
N HIS A 116 -3.47 11.87 -15.45
CA HIS A 116 -2.13 12.39 -15.76
C HIS A 116 -0.97 11.58 -15.16
N PHE A 117 -1.24 10.62 -14.27
CA PHE A 117 -0.20 9.84 -13.59
C PHE A 117 0.38 8.67 -14.42
N LEU A 118 -0.31 8.22 -15.48
CA LEU A 118 0.16 7.08 -16.28
C LEU A 118 1.23 7.43 -17.33
N LYS A 119 1.41 8.70 -17.71
CA LYS A 119 2.29 9.06 -18.83
C LYS A 119 3.73 9.46 -18.47
N ARG A 120 4.04 9.82 -17.21
CA ARG A 120 5.35 10.38 -16.87
C ARG A 120 6.43 9.36 -16.46
N ASN A 121 6.05 8.13 -16.12
CA ASN A 121 7.02 7.09 -15.75
C ASN A 121 7.83 6.53 -16.92
N THR A 122 7.40 6.75 -18.17
CA THR A 122 8.10 6.24 -19.36
C THR A 122 9.23 7.18 -19.81
N GLU A 123 9.12 8.49 -19.55
CA GLU A 123 10.10 9.49 -20.01
C GLU A 123 11.26 9.69 -19.01
N HIS A 124 11.02 9.57 -17.70
CA HIS A 124 12.07 9.72 -16.68
C HIS A 124 13.00 8.49 -16.58
N ALA A 125 12.57 7.30 -17.00
CA ALA A 125 13.43 6.12 -17.04
C ALA A 125 14.57 6.24 -18.07
N GLN A 126 14.38 7.04 -19.13
CA GLN A 126 15.38 7.24 -20.19
C GLN A 126 16.44 8.28 -19.81
N THR A 127 16.14 9.24 -18.94
CA THR A 127 17.11 10.26 -18.49
C THR A 127 18.02 9.77 -17.37
N SER A 128 17.62 8.77 -16.57
CA SER A 128 18.46 8.17 -15.53
C SER A 128 19.54 7.21 -16.05
N LEU A 129 19.41 6.70 -17.28
CA LEU A 129 20.37 5.76 -17.88
C LEU A 129 21.57 6.47 -18.56
N ALA A 130 21.45 7.75 -18.90
CA ALA A 130 22.53 8.51 -19.54
C ALA A 130 23.63 8.98 -18.57
N TYR A 131 23.34 9.04 -17.26
CA TYR A 131 24.27 9.60 -16.26
C TYR A 131 25.29 8.59 -15.71
N LYS A 132 25.18 7.30 -16.08
CA LYS A 132 26.06 6.23 -15.59
C LYS A 132 27.25 5.89 -16.51
N LYS A 133 27.42 6.59 -17.65
CA LYS A 133 28.40 6.22 -18.69
C LYS A 133 29.75 6.96 -18.64
N ARG A 134 30.10 7.62 -17.53
CA ARG A 134 31.42 8.26 -17.36
C ARG A 134 32.03 7.96 -15.99
N LYS A 135 32.36 6.69 -15.75
CA LYS A 135 33.47 6.28 -14.88
C LYS A 135 33.68 4.77 -15.02
N GLU A 136 34.42 4.39 -16.04
CA GLU A 136 35.21 3.15 -16.03
C GLU A 136 36.66 3.57 -15.95
N ASP A 137 37.34 3.20 -14.87
CA ASP A 137 38.61 2.48 -14.99
C ASP A 137 38.91 1.66 -13.72
N LYS A 138 39.01 0.35 -13.93
CA LYS A 138 39.83 -0.68 -13.24
C LYS A 138 39.61 -0.99 -11.75
N THR A 139 39.00 -2.13 -11.43
CA THR A 139 39.66 -3.46 -11.34
C THR A 139 38.65 -4.54 -10.92
N ASP A 140 38.99 -5.77 -11.29
CA ASP A 140 38.17 -6.99 -11.37
C ASP A 140 37.50 -7.43 -10.06
N LEU A 141 36.33 -8.09 -10.18
CA LEU A 141 35.99 -9.38 -9.55
C LEU A 141 34.60 -9.84 -10.06
N GLU A 142 34.53 -11.13 -10.36
CA GLU A 142 33.57 -11.84 -11.20
C GLU A 142 32.13 -11.87 -10.66
N ALA A 143 31.14 -11.72 -11.56
CA ALA A 143 29.74 -12.05 -11.31
C ALA A 143 29.18 -12.83 -12.51
N GLU A 144 28.75 -14.06 -12.21
CA GLU A 144 28.18 -15.03 -13.14
C GLU A 144 26.87 -14.51 -13.79
N ASP A 145 26.83 -14.62 -15.10
CA ASP A 145 25.73 -14.20 -15.97
C ASP A 145 24.70 -15.33 -16.08
N TYR A 146 23.48 -15.12 -15.59
CA TYR A 146 22.35 -16.04 -15.82
C TYR A 146 21.50 -15.52 -16.98
N HIS A 147 21.72 -16.13 -18.14
CA HIS A 147 20.84 -16.10 -19.31
C HIS A 147 19.47 -16.71 -18.95
N LEU A 148 18.36 -16.01 -19.21
CA LEU A 148 17.02 -16.61 -19.20
C LEU A 148 16.37 -16.44 -20.57
N ASP A 149 16.36 -17.54 -21.32
CA ASP A 149 15.62 -17.70 -22.57
C ASP A 149 14.11 -17.58 -22.31
N ASN A 150 13.47 -16.72 -23.12
CA ASN A 150 12.03 -16.65 -23.26
C ASN A 150 11.56 -17.78 -24.20
N GLN A 151 10.87 -18.79 -23.67
CA GLN A 151 9.98 -19.62 -24.48
C GLN A 151 8.54 -19.56 -23.98
N ILE A 152 7.73 -19.00 -24.87
CA ILE A 152 6.28 -18.89 -24.84
C ILE A 152 5.72 -20.27 -25.20
N VAL A 153 4.90 -20.87 -24.32
CA VAL A 153 4.08 -22.04 -24.67
C VAL A 153 2.62 -21.61 -24.67
N SER A 154 2.06 -21.55 -25.88
CA SER A 154 0.65 -21.32 -26.17
C SER A 154 -0.21 -22.53 -25.76
N PRO A 155 -1.48 -22.35 -25.33
CA PRO A 155 -2.37 -23.48 -25.05
C PRO A 155 -2.93 -24.04 -26.36
N LEU A 156 -2.68 -25.32 -26.63
CA LEU A 156 -3.37 -26.08 -27.68
C LEU A 156 -4.72 -26.56 -27.16
N THR A 157 -5.71 -26.24 -27.99
CA THR A 157 -7.12 -26.60 -27.99
C THR A 157 -7.33 -28.10 -28.15
N CYS A 158 -8.28 -28.67 -27.41
CA CYS A 158 -8.89 -29.96 -27.74
C CYS A 158 -10.25 -29.69 -28.39
N GLU A 159 -10.32 -29.99 -29.68
CA GLU A 159 -11.56 -30.23 -30.42
C GLU A 159 -12.04 -31.64 -30.08
N ASP A 160 -13.34 -31.80 -29.81
CA ASP A 160 -14.04 -33.05 -30.07
C ASP A 160 -15.46 -32.70 -30.54
N ASP A 161 -15.81 -33.24 -31.70
CA ASP A 161 -16.98 -32.91 -32.49
C ASP A 161 -17.88 -34.15 -32.61
N GLY A 162 -19.17 -33.98 -32.28
CA GLY A 162 -20.30 -34.77 -32.78
C GLY A 162 -20.44 -36.25 -32.37
N ASN A 163 -21.55 -36.61 -31.71
CA ASN A 163 -22.85 -36.82 -32.36
C ASN A 163 -23.88 -37.51 -31.42
N ARG A 164 -25.15 -37.07 -31.53
CA ARG A 164 -26.38 -37.89 -31.71
C ARG A 164 -27.56 -37.67 -30.75
N SER A 165 -28.63 -37.19 -31.40
CA SER A 165 -30.06 -37.53 -31.27
C SER A 165 -30.96 -36.90 -30.19
N GLU A 166 -31.83 -36.02 -30.69
CA GLU A 166 -33.14 -35.62 -30.17
C GLU A 166 -34.06 -36.83 -29.89
N LYS A 167 -34.78 -36.77 -28.76
CA LYS A 167 -36.12 -37.35 -28.61
C LYS A 167 -36.99 -36.45 -27.72
N THR A 168 -37.95 -35.80 -28.36
CA THR A 168 -39.10 -35.07 -27.78
C THR A 168 -40.14 -36.05 -27.25
N PHE A 169 -40.88 -35.71 -26.18
CA PHE A 169 -42.32 -36.04 -25.91
C PHE A 169 -42.80 -35.32 -24.61
N PRO A 170 -44.12 -35.13 -24.37
CA PRO A 170 -44.72 -33.80 -24.10
C PRO A 170 -45.39 -33.57 -22.70
N GLY A 171 -45.54 -32.29 -22.31
CA GLY A 171 -46.79 -31.67 -21.78
C GLY A 171 -47.24 -31.77 -20.30
N MET A 172 -46.90 -30.73 -19.49
CA MET A 172 -47.65 -30.01 -18.40
C MET A 172 -48.24 -30.71 -17.13
N PRO A 173 -48.59 -29.98 -16.01
CA PRO A 173 -48.52 -28.53 -15.72
C PRO A 173 -47.90 -28.09 -14.36
N THR A 174 -47.42 -26.85 -14.38
CA THR A 174 -47.27 -25.77 -13.36
C THR A 174 -47.62 -26.00 -11.87
N ARG A 175 -46.74 -25.52 -10.98
CA ARG A 175 -47.11 -24.77 -9.75
C ARG A 175 -46.03 -23.73 -9.40
N ASN A 176 -46.41 -22.45 -9.52
CA ASN A 176 -45.63 -21.28 -9.05
C ASN A 176 -45.57 -21.24 -7.51
N PRO A 177 -44.45 -20.75 -6.96
CA PRO A 177 -44.54 -19.84 -5.82
C PRO A 177 -43.77 -18.54 -6.08
N LYS A 178 -44.54 -17.47 -6.29
CA LYS A 178 -44.28 -16.05 -5.98
C LYS A 178 -42.89 -15.51 -6.37
N GLU A 179 -42.85 -14.87 -7.53
CA GLU A 179 -41.86 -13.86 -7.89
C GLU A 179 -41.84 -12.73 -6.85
N MET A 180 -40.69 -12.55 -6.21
CA MET A 180 -40.31 -11.27 -5.60
C MET A 180 -39.64 -10.41 -6.66
N PRO A 181 -39.72 -9.07 -6.58
CA PRO A 181 -39.34 -8.20 -7.69
C PRO A 181 -37.84 -8.35 -7.97
N VAL A 182 -37.51 -8.77 -9.19
CA VAL A 182 -36.16 -8.77 -9.74
C VAL A 182 -35.77 -7.31 -10.01
N ALA A 183 -35.39 -6.61 -8.95
CA ALA A 183 -34.79 -5.28 -9.04
C ALA A 183 -33.27 -5.44 -9.16
N ASP A 184 -32.82 -5.50 -10.41
CA ASP A 184 -31.56 -4.93 -10.94
C ASP A 184 -30.39 -4.74 -9.95
N MET A 185 -29.93 -5.84 -9.33
CA MET A 185 -28.59 -5.85 -8.75
C MET A 185 -27.61 -6.13 -9.88
N LYS A 186 -27.03 -5.08 -10.45
CA LYS A 186 -25.74 -5.18 -11.16
C LYS A 186 -24.71 -5.73 -10.18
N GLN A 187 -24.66 -7.05 -10.09
CA GLN A 187 -23.70 -7.79 -9.28
C GLN A 187 -22.36 -7.65 -10.00
N HIS A 188 -21.69 -6.52 -9.75
CA HIS A 188 -20.35 -6.28 -10.24
C HIS A 188 -19.48 -7.46 -9.79
N CYS A 189 -19.05 -8.29 -10.73
CA CYS A 189 -18.05 -9.33 -10.47
C CYS A 189 -16.80 -8.62 -9.93
N ILE A 190 -16.54 -8.76 -8.64
CA ILE A 190 -15.42 -8.10 -7.96
C ILE A 190 -14.13 -8.62 -8.56
N SER A 191 -13.31 -7.72 -9.13
CA SER A 191 -11.95 -8.04 -9.51
C SER A 191 -11.01 -7.86 -8.33
N PHE A 192 -10.09 -8.80 -8.11
CA PHE A 192 -9.22 -8.76 -6.93
C PHE A 192 -7.80 -9.24 -7.19
N ARG A 193 -6.87 -8.80 -6.33
CA ARG A 193 -5.56 -9.42 -6.18
C ARG A 193 -5.29 -9.80 -4.74
N VAL A 194 -4.46 -10.82 -4.54
CA VAL A 194 -3.95 -11.18 -3.22
C VAL A 194 -2.50 -10.71 -3.10
N SER A 195 -2.24 -9.82 -2.15
CA SER A 195 -0.91 -9.34 -1.78
C SER A 195 -0.48 -10.03 -0.49
N CYS A 196 0.28 -11.11 -0.63
CA CYS A 196 0.79 -11.88 0.51
C CYS A 196 2.20 -11.44 0.93
N ARG A 197 2.46 -11.47 2.23
CA ARG A 197 3.80 -11.40 2.82
C ARG A 197 3.97 -12.56 3.80
N CYS A 198 5.11 -13.23 3.71
CA CYS A 198 5.55 -14.21 4.71
C CYS A 198 6.78 -13.64 5.41
N SER A 199 6.94 -13.93 6.70
CA SER A 199 8.15 -13.58 7.46
C SER A 199 8.46 -14.65 8.49
N GLY A 200 9.69 -14.65 9.02
CA GLY A 200 10.13 -15.62 10.02
C GLY A 200 10.16 -17.06 9.49
N THR A 201 9.75 -18.00 10.33
CA THR A 201 9.73 -19.44 10.05
C THR A 201 8.81 -19.79 8.89
N ILE A 202 7.70 -19.06 8.73
CA ILE A 202 6.75 -19.26 7.62
C ILE A 202 7.43 -18.98 6.27
N ALA A 203 8.21 -17.90 6.16
CA ALA A 203 8.91 -17.54 4.92
C ALA A 203 9.98 -18.57 4.50
N LYS A 204 10.50 -19.35 5.45
CA LYS A 204 11.46 -20.43 5.16
C LYS A 204 10.81 -21.63 4.48
N HIS A 205 9.49 -21.81 4.64
CA HIS A 205 8.77 -22.99 4.17
C HIS A 205 7.80 -22.68 3.01
N PHE A 206 7.30 -21.45 2.93
CA PHE A 206 6.29 -21.03 1.97
C PHE A 206 6.67 -19.69 1.34
N THR A 207 6.62 -19.63 0.02
CA THR A 207 6.74 -18.35 -0.68
C THR A 207 5.44 -17.57 -0.58
N ALA A 208 5.55 -16.23 -0.64
CA ALA A 208 4.36 -15.37 -0.66
C ALA A 208 3.45 -15.67 -1.86
N GLN A 209 4.04 -16.04 -3.01
CA GLN A 209 3.32 -16.41 -4.23
C GLN A 209 2.52 -17.70 -4.05
N GLU A 210 3.09 -18.72 -3.39
CA GLU A 210 2.38 -19.98 -3.11
C GLU A 210 1.15 -19.76 -2.22
N VAL A 211 1.32 -18.96 -1.17
CA VAL A 211 0.21 -18.58 -0.28
C VAL A 211 -0.81 -17.73 -1.04
N GLY A 212 -0.37 -16.73 -1.79
CA GLY A 212 -1.24 -15.87 -2.61
C GLY A 212 -2.08 -16.68 -3.59
N ARG A 213 -1.49 -17.67 -4.26
CA ARG A 213 -2.18 -18.54 -5.22
C ARG A 213 -3.24 -19.40 -4.55
N ILE A 214 -2.93 -20.07 -3.43
CA ILE A 214 -3.92 -20.97 -2.79
C ILE A 214 -5.10 -20.19 -2.21
N ILE A 215 -4.83 -19.00 -1.68
CA ILE A 215 -5.87 -18.08 -1.21
C ILE A 215 -6.69 -17.56 -2.40
N GLY A 216 -6.05 -17.09 -3.47
CA GLY A 216 -6.75 -16.62 -4.67
C GLY A 216 -7.69 -17.67 -5.26
N ILE A 217 -7.26 -18.93 -5.36
CA ILE A 217 -8.13 -20.04 -5.80
C ILE A 217 -9.31 -20.23 -4.85
N ALA A 218 -9.09 -20.12 -3.53
CA ALA A 218 -10.16 -20.23 -2.56
C ALA A 218 -11.20 -19.11 -2.72
N PHE A 219 -10.76 -17.87 -2.94
CA PHE A 219 -11.64 -16.73 -3.20
C PHE A 219 -12.48 -16.90 -4.46
N ILE A 220 -11.87 -17.34 -5.57
CA ILE A 220 -12.58 -17.61 -6.83
C ILE A 220 -13.69 -18.65 -6.58
N LYS A 221 -13.36 -19.75 -5.91
CA LYS A 221 -14.32 -20.84 -5.65
C LYS A 221 -15.44 -20.46 -4.69
N GLN A 222 -15.15 -19.64 -3.69
CA GLN A 222 -16.09 -19.35 -2.60
C GLN A 222 -16.97 -18.14 -2.88
N PHE A 223 -16.44 -17.12 -3.55
CA PHE A 223 -17.15 -15.86 -3.80
C PHE A 223 -17.45 -15.60 -5.27
N GLY A 224 -16.90 -16.41 -6.20
CA GLY A 224 -17.04 -16.17 -7.64
C GLY A 224 -16.32 -14.91 -8.14
N TRP A 225 -15.37 -14.38 -7.37
CA TRP A 225 -14.61 -13.18 -7.72
C TRP A 225 -13.59 -13.47 -8.83
N LYS A 226 -13.23 -12.45 -9.60
CA LYS A 226 -12.29 -12.56 -10.72
C LYS A 226 -10.90 -12.08 -10.33
N ALA A 227 -9.87 -12.90 -10.55
CA ALA A 227 -8.50 -12.46 -10.31
C ALA A 227 -8.07 -11.41 -11.36
N ASP A 228 -7.54 -10.28 -10.90
CA ASP A 228 -6.88 -9.25 -11.70
C ASP A 228 -5.63 -8.75 -10.97
N LEU A 229 -4.45 -9.15 -11.45
CA LEU A 229 -3.18 -8.82 -10.81
C LEU A 229 -2.67 -7.41 -11.17
N ARG A 230 -3.23 -6.78 -12.22
CA ARG A 230 -2.74 -5.50 -12.76
C ARG A 230 -3.60 -4.34 -12.29
N ASN A 231 -4.91 -4.45 -12.42
CA ASN A 231 -5.85 -3.39 -12.03
C ASN A 231 -7.03 -3.94 -11.20
N PRO A 232 -6.76 -4.50 -10.02
CA PRO A 232 -7.81 -5.01 -9.14
C PRO A 232 -8.73 -3.88 -8.66
N TYR A 233 -10.02 -4.19 -8.51
CA TYR A 233 -10.94 -3.36 -7.73
C TYR A 233 -10.62 -3.48 -6.24
N LEU A 234 -10.30 -4.69 -5.76
CA LEU A 234 -9.95 -4.95 -4.36
C LEU A 234 -8.56 -5.59 -4.23
N GLU A 235 -7.70 -5.00 -3.41
CA GLU A 235 -6.49 -5.68 -2.94
C GLU A 235 -6.76 -6.35 -1.59
N ILE A 236 -6.42 -7.63 -1.49
CA ILE A 236 -6.49 -8.40 -0.26
C ILE A 236 -5.07 -8.53 0.30
N PHE A 237 -4.79 -7.86 1.40
CA PHE A 237 -3.49 -7.94 2.06
C PHE A 237 -3.49 -9.01 3.13
N ILE A 238 -2.49 -9.89 3.07
CA ILE A 238 -2.28 -10.94 4.07
C ILE A 238 -0.80 -10.93 4.46
N HIS A 239 -0.52 -10.86 5.75
CA HIS A 239 0.83 -11.04 6.26
C HIS A 239 0.84 -12.13 7.32
N LEU A 240 1.54 -13.22 7.02
CA LEU A 240 1.79 -14.35 7.91
C LEU A 240 3.19 -14.19 8.54
N ASN A 241 3.27 -14.15 9.87
CA ASN A 241 4.52 -14.19 10.60
C ASN A 241 4.41 -15.03 11.87
N ASP A 242 5.52 -15.18 12.57
CA ASP A 242 5.65 -16.08 13.73
C ASP A 242 4.92 -15.56 15.00
N ILE A 243 4.58 -14.27 15.05
CA ILE A 243 3.94 -13.63 16.21
C ILE A 243 2.43 -13.52 16.02
N TYR A 244 1.98 -13.22 14.80
CA TYR A 244 0.57 -13.17 14.44
C TYR A 244 0.43 -13.22 12.92
N SER A 245 -0.79 -13.50 12.45
CA SER A 245 -1.17 -13.28 11.06
C SER A 245 -2.17 -12.13 10.96
N VAL A 246 -2.02 -11.26 9.98
CA VAL A 246 -2.94 -10.13 9.76
C VAL A 246 -3.53 -10.18 8.37
N VAL A 247 -4.81 -9.88 8.29
CA VAL A 247 -5.60 -9.80 7.06
C VAL A 247 -6.29 -8.44 7.03
N GLY A 248 -6.21 -7.75 5.89
CA GLY A 248 -6.80 -6.44 5.73
C GLY A 248 -7.03 -6.04 4.28
N PHE A 249 -7.82 -4.98 4.08
CA PHE A 249 -7.96 -4.30 2.80
C PHE A 249 -7.21 -2.98 2.86
N PRO A 250 -6.28 -2.68 1.94
CA PRO A 250 -5.69 -1.35 1.87
C PRO A 250 -6.80 -0.30 1.73
N VAL A 251 -6.74 0.73 2.56
CA VAL A 251 -7.69 1.85 2.46
C VAL A 251 -7.39 2.70 1.23
N LEU A 252 -6.12 2.77 0.83
CA LEU A 252 -5.64 3.54 -0.31
C LEU A 252 -4.90 2.64 -1.30
N ARG A 253 -5.00 2.98 -2.58
CA ARG A 253 -4.26 2.31 -3.67
C ARG A 253 -2.76 2.50 -3.50
N HIS A 254 -2.34 3.74 -3.28
CA HIS A 254 -0.94 4.12 -3.10
C HIS A 254 -0.57 4.20 -1.61
N PRO A 255 0.69 3.90 -1.22
CA PRO A 255 1.15 4.09 0.15
C PRO A 255 0.99 5.54 0.63
N LEU A 256 0.66 5.73 1.91
CA LEU A 256 0.63 7.05 2.55
C LEU A 256 1.99 7.76 2.49
N ALA A 257 3.07 6.99 2.60
CA ALA A 257 4.43 7.50 2.50
C ALA A 257 4.78 8.05 1.10
N SER A 258 4.02 7.68 0.06
CA SER A 258 4.19 8.21 -1.28
C SER A 258 3.47 9.56 -1.38
N ARG A 259 4.22 10.64 -1.24
CA ARG A 259 3.68 12.00 -1.33
C ARG A 259 3.64 12.46 -2.77
N GLU A 260 2.46 12.87 -3.25
CA GLU A 260 2.33 13.44 -4.60
C GLU A 260 3.20 14.68 -4.80
N TYR A 261 3.48 15.41 -3.73
CA TYR A 261 4.32 16.61 -3.76
C TYR A 261 5.83 16.34 -3.67
N ILE A 262 6.28 15.08 -3.58
CA ILE A 262 7.69 14.71 -3.62
C ILE A 262 7.99 14.01 -4.95
N GLN A 263 8.58 14.75 -5.89
CA GLN A 263 8.94 14.28 -7.23
C GLN A 263 10.38 13.74 -7.27
N CYS A 264 11.30 14.40 -6.55
CA CYS A 264 12.68 13.98 -6.40
C CYS A 264 12.84 13.29 -5.03
N THR A 265 12.99 11.97 -5.05
CA THR A 265 13.04 11.15 -3.83
C THR A 265 14.41 11.25 -3.15
N GLY A 266 14.44 11.79 -1.93
CA GLY A 266 15.60 11.78 -1.04
C GLY A 266 15.36 10.90 0.19
N LEU A 267 15.43 11.52 1.36
CA LEU A 267 15.01 10.88 2.61
C LEU A 267 13.53 10.46 2.51
N ARG A 268 13.19 9.31 3.09
CA ARG A 268 11.79 8.84 3.11
C ARG A 268 10.90 9.83 3.85
N SER A 269 9.77 10.23 3.26
CA SER A 269 8.90 11.29 3.81
C SER A 269 8.40 10.99 5.23
N THR A 270 8.13 9.73 5.56
CA THR A 270 7.73 9.32 6.92
C THR A 270 8.81 9.65 7.95
N VAL A 271 10.07 9.39 7.61
CA VAL A 271 11.24 9.70 8.46
C VAL A 271 11.49 11.20 8.51
N ALA A 272 11.41 11.88 7.37
CA ALA A 272 11.58 13.33 7.28
C ALA A 272 10.56 14.08 8.17
N TRP A 273 9.29 13.65 8.15
CA TRP A 273 8.25 14.18 9.04
C TRP A 273 8.55 13.91 10.51
N ALA A 274 9.00 12.69 10.86
CA ALA A 274 9.37 12.39 12.24
C ALA A 274 10.55 13.25 12.73
N MET A 275 11.58 13.44 11.91
CA MET A 275 12.71 14.34 12.22
C MET A 275 12.22 15.77 12.48
N ALA A 276 11.34 16.30 11.61
CA ALA A 276 10.75 17.62 11.81
C ALA A 276 9.91 17.71 13.09
N SER A 277 9.14 16.66 13.41
CA SER A 277 8.31 16.60 14.63
C SER A 277 9.11 16.60 15.94
N LEU A 278 10.36 16.12 15.91
CA LEU A 278 11.26 16.16 17.05
C LEU A 278 12.00 17.50 17.20
N ALA A 279 11.96 18.37 16.18
CA ALA A 279 12.68 19.64 16.18
C ALA A 279 11.96 20.77 16.95
N GLU A 280 10.82 20.48 17.58
CA GLU A 280 10.04 21.41 18.42
C GLU A 280 9.80 22.77 17.73
N ILE A 281 9.39 22.71 16.46
CA ILE A 281 9.15 23.90 15.63
C ILE A 281 7.94 24.67 16.18
N ASN A 282 8.19 25.92 16.62
CA ASN A 282 7.18 26.82 17.15
C ASN A 282 6.81 27.91 16.15
N SER A 283 5.64 28.53 16.33
CA SER A 283 5.23 29.69 15.53
C SER A 283 6.27 30.81 15.63
N GLY A 284 6.61 31.43 14.50
CA GLY A 284 7.65 32.46 14.42
C GLY A 284 9.09 31.95 14.40
N ALA A 285 9.31 30.62 14.45
CA ALA A 285 10.64 30.06 14.26
C ALA A 285 11.19 30.32 12.84
N PHE A 286 12.50 30.18 12.71
CA PHE A 286 13.19 30.07 11.43
C PHE A 286 13.96 28.75 11.41
N VAL A 287 13.68 27.92 10.40
CA VAL A 287 14.26 26.57 10.31
C VAL A 287 15.30 26.54 9.19
N LEU A 288 16.51 26.10 9.54
CA LEU A 288 17.62 25.91 8.61
C LEU A 288 17.94 24.42 8.50
N ASP A 289 17.96 23.90 7.27
CA ASP A 289 18.61 22.64 6.94
C ASP A 289 19.89 22.95 6.13
N PRO A 290 21.08 22.88 6.74
CA PRO A 290 22.32 23.32 6.12
C PRO A 290 22.88 22.34 5.08
N MET A 291 22.26 21.16 4.93
CA MET A 291 22.63 20.11 3.98
C MET A 291 21.37 19.45 3.41
N CYS A 292 20.49 20.27 2.83
CA CYS A 292 19.09 19.91 2.60
C CYS A 292 18.87 18.83 1.54
N GLY A 293 19.86 18.53 0.68
CA GLY A 293 19.69 17.59 -0.42
C GLY A 293 18.50 17.98 -1.29
N PHE A 294 17.57 17.03 -1.50
CA PHE A 294 16.30 17.25 -2.19
C PHE A 294 15.19 17.93 -1.34
N GLY A 295 15.53 18.48 -0.18
CA GLY A 295 14.65 19.33 0.63
C GLY A 295 13.49 18.61 1.32
N THR A 296 13.51 17.27 1.42
CA THR A 296 12.35 16.50 1.91
C THR A 296 11.98 16.82 3.36
N ILE A 297 12.95 17.08 4.23
CA ILE A 297 12.70 17.49 5.63
C ILE A 297 11.97 18.83 5.65
N LEU A 298 12.47 19.82 4.91
CA LEU A 298 11.85 21.15 4.83
C LEU A 298 10.43 21.10 4.26
N VAL A 299 10.21 20.29 3.23
CA VAL A 299 8.88 20.14 2.61
C VAL A 299 7.88 19.48 3.58
N GLU A 300 8.26 18.41 4.28
CA GLU A 300 7.37 17.80 5.28
C GLU A 300 7.14 18.74 6.48
N ALA A 301 8.17 19.47 6.92
CA ALA A 301 8.06 20.43 8.01
C ALA A 301 7.11 21.58 7.65
N ALA A 302 7.30 22.23 6.50
CA ALA A 302 6.48 23.35 6.05
C ALA A 302 5.00 22.96 5.79
N LYS A 303 4.74 21.69 5.47
CA LYS A 303 3.37 21.16 5.38
C LYS A 303 2.69 21.01 6.75
N GLU A 304 3.44 20.78 7.82
CA GLU A 304 2.89 20.60 9.17
C GLU A 304 2.90 21.93 9.97
N TRP A 305 3.90 22.79 9.77
CA TRP A 305 4.03 24.12 10.38
C TRP A 305 4.07 25.24 9.32
N PRO A 306 2.92 25.62 8.72
CA PRO A 306 2.88 26.58 7.61
C PRO A 306 3.21 28.03 8.00
N ASP A 307 3.20 28.35 9.30
CA ASP A 307 3.44 29.71 9.82
C ASP A 307 4.93 29.99 10.11
N VAL A 308 5.83 29.18 9.53
CA VAL A 308 7.28 29.21 9.75
C VAL A 308 7.99 29.43 8.40
N ASN A 309 9.16 30.09 8.45
CA ASN A 309 10.02 30.26 7.29
C ASN A 309 11.18 29.26 7.31
N TYR A 310 11.53 28.76 6.14
CA TYR A 310 12.49 27.68 5.97
C TYR A 310 13.60 28.09 5.01
N LEU A 311 14.83 27.66 5.31
CA LEU A 311 15.98 27.81 4.44
C LEU A 311 16.69 26.46 4.27
N GLY A 312 16.80 26.01 3.03
CA GLY A 312 17.61 24.87 2.66
C GLY A 312 18.92 25.31 2.02
N VAL A 313 20.02 24.75 2.50
CA VAL A 313 21.34 24.98 1.93
C VAL A 313 21.95 23.66 1.49
N ASP A 314 22.55 23.65 0.31
CA ASP A 314 23.36 22.52 -0.16
C ASP A 314 24.46 23.04 -1.08
N VAL A 315 25.60 22.36 -1.12
CA VAL A 315 26.72 22.72 -2.00
C VAL A 315 26.46 22.29 -3.45
N ASN A 316 25.58 21.30 -3.65
CA ASN A 316 25.36 20.66 -4.93
C ASN A 316 24.13 21.21 -5.68
N ASP A 317 24.38 21.79 -6.86
CA ASP A 317 23.32 22.33 -7.73
C ASP A 317 22.31 21.28 -8.20
N SER A 318 22.69 20.01 -8.34
CA SER A 318 21.73 18.98 -8.73
C SER A 318 20.74 18.68 -7.62
N GLN A 319 21.19 18.72 -6.36
CA GLN A 319 20.34 18.53 -5.19
C GLN A 319 19.36 19.70 -5.04
N LEU A 320 19.86 20.94 -5.12
CA LEU A 320 19.01 22.13 -5.03
C LEU A 320 17.98 22.23 -6.14
N ARG A 321 18.31 21.77 -7.37
CA ARG A 321 17.32 21.69 -8.45
C ARG A 321 16.21 20.69 -8.11
N GLY A 322 16.55 19.51 -7.60
CA GLY A 322 15.54 18.54 -7.16
C GLY A 322 14.72 19.04 -5.96
N ALA A 323 15.35 19.76 -5.02
CA ALA A 323 14.66 20.42 -3.92
C ALA A 323 13.68 21.48 -4.42
N TYR A 324 14.07 22.31 -5.39
CA TYR A 324 13.20 23.31 -5.98
C TYR A 324 11.97 22.68 -6.64
N GLU A 325 12.13 21.59 -7.39
CA GLU A 325 10.99 20.88 -7.99
C GLU A 325 10.04 20.31 -6.92
N ASN A 326 10.56 19.77 -5.82
CA ASN A 326 9.74 19.34 -4.68
C ASN A 326 8.99 20.51 -4.03
N VAL A 327 9.69 21.61 -3.73
CA VAL A 327 9.11 22.84 -3.13
C VAL A 327 8.01 23.41 -4.02
N LYS A 328 8.27 23.48 -5.33
CA LYS A 328 7.31 23.95 -6.33
C LYS A 328 6.10 23.05 -6.43
N THR A 329 6.29 21.73 -6.52
CA THR A 329 5.18 20.76 -6.58
C THR A 329 4.35 20.77 -5.30
N ALA A 330 4.98 21.02 -4.15
CA ALA A 330 4.31 21.17 -2.87
C ALA A 330 3.55 22.49 -2.70
N GLY A 331 3.80 23.49 -3.56
CA GLY A 331 3.23 24.83 -3.46
C GLY A 331 3.79 25.63 -2.29
N LEU A 332 5.10 25.52 -2.02
CA LEU A 332 5.76 26.09 -0.83
C LEU A 332 6.87 27.10 -1.17
N GLN A 333 6.82 27.70 -2.36
CA GLN A 333 7.86 28.61 -2.85
C GLN A 333 7.93 29.92 -2.05
N ASP A 334 6.84 30.30 -1.39
CA ASP A 334 6.73 31.45 -0.49
C ASP A 334 7.25 31.14 0.93
N LYS A 335 7.48 29.86 1.26
CA LYS A 335 7.87 29.39 2.60
C LYS A 335 9.30 28.86 2.67
N ILE A 336 9.77 28.22 1.60
CA ILE A 336 11.07 27.55 1.56
C ILE A 336 11.98 28.27 0.58
N ASN A 337 13.01 28.94 1.12
CA ASN A 337 14.11 29.48 0.34
C ASN A 337 15.22 28.43 0.19
N LEU A 338 15.91 28.44 -0.96
CA LEU A 338 17.02 27.53 -1.25
C LEU A 338 18.25 28.33 -1.63
N LEU A 339 19.40 28.00 -1.05
CA LEU A 339 20.66 28.70 -1.27
C LEU A 339 21.80 27.72 -1.51
N LYS A 340 22.61 27.99 -2.54
CA LYS A 340 23.85 27.24 -2.75
C LYS A 340 24.95 27.80 -1.86
N ALA A 341 25.34 27.04 -0.84
CA ALA A 341 26.48 27.37 0.01
C ALA A 341 27.05 26.11 0.67
N SER A 342 28.26 26.22 1.22
CA SER A 342 28.82 25.18 2.07
C SER A 342 28.30 25.35 3.49
N ALA A 343 27.92 24.25 4.15
CA ALA A 343 27.59 24.27 5.58
C ALA A 343 28.76 24.80 6.44
N LEU A 344 30.01 24.69 5.96
CA LEU A 344 31.19 25.22 6.64
C LEU A 344 31.25 26.76 6.61
N ALA A 345 30.39 27.43 5.83
CA ALA A 345 30.29 28.88 5.81
C ALA A 345 29.53 29.43 7.02
N PHE A 346 28.74 28.59 7.71
CA PHE A 346 28.14 28.94 8.99
C PHE A 346 29.23 28.90 10.05
N LYS A 347 29.61 30.07 10.56
CA LYS A 347 30.49 30.18 11.72
C LYS A 347 29.64 30.02 12.98
N ASP A 348 30.19 29.38 14.01
CA ASP A 348 29.54 29.38 15.32
C ASP A 348 29.26 30.83 15.77
N PRO A 349 28.09 31.08 16.37
CA PRO A 349 27.70 32.40 16.84
C PRO A 349 28.63 32.96 17.91
#